data_AF-A0A963JWW0-F1
#
_entry.id   AF-A0A963JWW0-F1
#
_cell.length_a   1.000
_cell.length_b   1.000
_cell.length_c   1.000
_cell.angle_alpha   90.00
_cell.angle_beta   90.00
_cell.angle_gamma   90.00
#
_symmetry.space_group_name_H-M   'P 1'
#
loop_
_entity.id
_entity.type
_entity.pdbx_description
1 polymer ?
#
loop_
_entity_poly.entity_id
_entity_poly.type
_entity_poly.pdbx_seq_one_letter_code
_entity_poly.pdbx_strand_id
1 'polypeptide(L)'
;GGGPAMAPPAGAIVTARDLSPSRFLGLDWAVLGGAALGAGSAASHVAMLARARGIPLVTALGPIEPVAATAVLDARDGFLVVGPKPATERRYRGRLAVDREEARAAAKVVAEPARTASGRPISVMVNVDDPDAVPDDLLRAGDGVGLLRTEFLFIGRAERPDEETQYRAYARLLQRLGGRPLILRTLDIGGDKPLPDLDIPAETNPFLGLRGLRLCLDRPELFRPQVRAALRAAADGPLSIMLPMVSRAAEVLEARSFIEAEARALDLAVPPVGIMVETPAAALALDTMPVDFASIGSNDLTQYVMAASRDAGGRVAELIDPLDPAVLRLIRMVVEMAAAKGLPLSLCGDMASDRAGIEALVAIGIERVSVAPAALGRVKLWIAGCAGRAHGLP
;
A
#
# COMPACT_ATOMS: atom_id res chain seq x y z
N GLY A 1 20.76 30.32 6.97
CA GLY A 1 21.69 31.03 7.86
C GLY A 1 21.45 30.57 9.29
N GLY A 2 22.51 30.25 10.03
CA GLY A 2 22.46 29.66 11.37
C GLY A 2 22.17 30.67 12.49
N GLY A 3 20.91 31.08 12.64
CA GLY A 3 20.39 31.62 13.89
C GLY A 3 19.84 30.48 14.78
N PRO A 4 19.64 30.71 16.09
CA PRO A 4 19.05 29.71 16.98
C PRO A 4 17.70 29.28 16.40
N ALA A 5 17.55 27.99 16.12
CA ALA A 5 16.33 27.45 15.53
C ALA A 5 15.18 27.63 16.53
N MET A 6 14.41 28.70 16.36
CA MET A 6 13.18 28.91 17.10
C MET A 6 12.30 27.69 16.83
N ALA A 7 11.86 27.01 17.89
CA ALA A 7 10.99 25.85 17.75
C ALA A 7 9.78 26.24 16.89
N PRO A 8 9.44 25.46 15.85
CA PRO A 8 8.36 25.81 14.94
C PRO A 8 7.04 25.92 15.71
N PRO A 9 6.17 26.89 15.37
CA PRO A 9 4.88 27.02 16.03
C PRO A 9 4.01 25.77 15.77
N ALA A 10 3.10 25.47 16.70
CA ALA A 10 2.16 24.36 16.54
C ALA A 10 1.33 24.52 15.26
N GLY A 11 1.24 23.45 14.46
CA GLY A 11 0.59 23.42 13.17
C GLY A 11 1.41 24.03 12.02
N ALA A 12 2.69 24.35 12.23
CA ALA A 12 3.54 24.87 11.15
C ALA A 12 3.64 23.89 9.98
N ILE A 13 3.60 24.45 8.76
CA ILE A 13 3.86 23.71 7.52
C ILE A 13 5.34 23.88 7.19
N VAL A 14 6.06 22.77 7.11
CA VAL A 14 7.49 22.78 6.75
C VAL A 14 7.60 22.98 5.25
N THR A 15 8.30 24.03 4.83
CA THR A 15 8.62 24.26 3.41
C THR A 15 10.08 23.95 3.16
N ALA A 16 10.38 23.23 2.07
CA ALA A 16 11.73 22.98 1.64
C ALA A 16 11.78 22.73 0.13
N ARG A 17 12.95 22.88 -0.49
CA ARG A 17 13.13 22.39 -1.86
C ARG A 17 12.97 20.88 -1.93
N ASP A 18 13.61 20.16 -1.01
CA ASP A 18 13.54 18.71 -0.89
C ASP A 18 13.83 18.33 0.57
N LEU A 19 13.47 17.12 0.97
CA LEU A 19 13.64 16.62 2.33
C LEU A 19 14.17 15.18 2.30
N SER A 20 15.27 14.94 2.99
CA SER A 20 15.83 13.58 3.14
C SER A 20 15.03 12.77 4.18
N PRO A 21 14.95 11.43 4.07
CA PRO A 21 14.28 10.57 5.07
C PRO A 21 14.74 10.81 6.51
N SER A 22 16.04 10.98 6.76
CA SER A 22 16.59 11.25 8.10
C SER A 22 16.07 12.57 8.70
N ARG A 23 16.04 13.64 7.89
CA ARG A 23 15.42 14.91 8.28
C ARG A 23 13.92 14.77 8.52
N PHE A 24 13.21 13.99 7.70
CA PHE A 24 11.78 13.75 7.88
C PHE A 24 11.52 13.09 9.24
N LEU A 25 12.28 12.04 9.56
CA LEU A 25 12.13 11.30 10.82
C LEU A 25 12.57 12.11 12.04
N GLY A 26 13.49 13.08 11.88
CA GLY A 26 13.93 13.97 12.96
C GLY A 26 12.98 15.12 13.29
N LEU A 27 11.91 15.30 12.50
CA LEU A 27 10.89 16.33 12.75
C LEU A 27 9.81 15.82 13.71
N ASP A 28 9.34 16.71 14.58
CA ASP A 28 8.23 16.40 15.50
C ASP A 28 6.88 16.60 14.81
N TRP A 29 6.38 15.53 14.20
CA TRP A 29 5.08 15.51 13.52
C TRP A 29 3.88 15.51 14.46
N ALA A 30 4.07 15.40 15.78
CA ALA A 30 2.98 15.61 16.73
C ALA A 30 2.62 17.10 16.84
N VAL A 31 3.57 17.99 16.54
CA VAL A 31 3.39 19.45 16.60
C VAL A 31 3.20 20.07 15.22
N LEU A 32 3.83 19.51 14.18
CA LEU A 32 3.78 20.06 12.82
C LEU A 32 2.48 19.71 12.06
N GLY A 33 2.06 20.59 11.16
CA GLY A 33 0.84 20.43 10.36
C GLY A 33 1.04 19.67 9.05
N GLY A 34 2.28 19.52 8.58
CA GLY A 34 2.62 18.84 7.33
C GLY A 34 3.83 19.47 6.63
N ALA A 35 4.10 19.03 5.40
CA ALA A 35 5.19 19.56 4.60
C ALA A 35 4.80 19.87 3.14
N ALA A 36 5.41 20.90 2.59
CA ALA A 36 5.29 21.33 1.20
C ALA A 36 6.69 21.38 0.58
N LEU A 37 6.93 20.53 -0.41
CA LEU A 37 8.23 20.36 -1.06
C LEU A 37 8.19 20.88 -2.50
N GLY A 38 9.21 21.66 -2.85
CA GLY A 38 9.32 22.22 -4.19
C GLY A 38 9.71 21.19 -5.26
N ALA A 39 10.47 20.18 -4.86
CA ALA A 39 10.87 19.03 -5.66
C ALA A 39 10.38 17.72 -5.03
N GLY A 40 10.79 16.59 -5.61
CA GLY A 40 10.38 15.25 -5.20
C GLY A 40 9.17 14.74 -5.99
N SER A 41 8.72 13.54 -5.62
CA SER A 41 7.57 12.89 -6.23
C SER A 41 6.67 12.24 -5.17
N ALA A 42 5.41 12.00 -5.51
CA ALA A 42 4.47 11.25 -4.68
C ALA A 42 4.92 9.79 -4.42
N ALA A 43 5.87 9.28 -5.21
CA ALA A 43 6.49 7.96 -5.08
C ALA A 43 7.80 7.96 -4.27
N SER A 44 8.26 9.13 -3.78
CA SER A 44 9.51 9.23 -3.02
C SER A 44 9.43 8.53 -1.67
N HIS A 45 10.59 8.13 -1.12
CA HIS A 45 10.68 7.51 0.21
C HIS A 45 10.06 8.41 1.30
N VAL A 46 10.25 9.74 1.22
CA VAL A 46 9.59 10.66 2.17
C VAL A 46 8.07 10.66 2.01
N ALA A 47 7.54 10.57 0.79
CA ALA A 47 6.10 10.47 0.58
C ALA A 47 5.52 9.16 1.13
N MET A 48 6.24 8.06 1.01
CA MET A 48 5.89 6.78 1.64
C MET A 48 5.87 6.89 3.17
N LEU A 49 6.91 7.47 3.79
CA LEU A 49 6.98 7.69 5.24
C LEU A 49 5.85 8.60 5.75
N ALA A 50 5.54 9.66 5.01
CA ALA A 50 4.45 10.57 5.33
C ALA A 50 3.10 9.86 5.30
N ARG A 51 2.83 9.06 4.27
CA ARG A 51 1.61 8.25 4.14
C ARG A 51 1.47 7.25 5.28
N ALA A 52 2.54 6.52 5.61
CA ALA A 52 2.55 5.55 6.71
C ALA A 52 2.21 6.21 8.06
N ARG A 53 2.65 7.45 8.27
CA ARG A 53 2.41 8.23 9.50
C ARG A 53 1.16 9.14 9.44
N GLY A 54 0.43 9.16 8.32
CA GLY A 54 -0.73 10.03 8.13
C GLY A 54 -0.40 11.54 8.10
N ILE A 55 0.82 11.89 7.70
CA ILE A 55 1.30 13.28 7.64
C ILE A 55 0.95 13.88 6.26
N PRO A 56 0.28 15.04 6.21
CA PRO A 56 0.04 15.74 4.95
C PRO A 56 1.36 16.17 4.29
N LEU A 57 1.57 15.75 3.05
CA LEU A 57 2.74 16.10 2.26
C LEU A 57 2.31 16.45 0.83
N VAL A 58 2.75 17.62 0.34
CA VAL A 58 2.65 17.98 -1.08
C VAL A 58 4.05 18.11 -1.64
N THR A 59 4.30 17.55 -2.82
CA THR A 59 5.60 17.58 -3.52
C THR A 59 5.46 18.25 -4.88
N ALA A 60 6.59 18.52 -5.54
CA ALA A 60 6.62 19.08 -6.90
C ALA A 60 5.87 20.43 -7.07
N LEU A 61 5.83 21.26 -6.02
CA LEU A 61 5.21 22.58 -6.07
C LEU A 61 6.03 23.63 -6.84
N GLY A 62 7.25 23.29 -7.27
CA GLY A 62 8.18 24.24 -7.87
C GLY A 62 8.88 25.11 -6.80
N PRO A 63 9.42 26.28 -7.16
CA PRO A 63 10.09 27.15 -6.21
C PRO A 63 9.13 27.58 -5.07
N ILE A 64 9.46 27.19 -3.83
CA ILE A 64 8.75 27.62 -2.62
C ILE A 64 9.69 28.51 -1.81
N GLU A 65 9.29 29.77 -1.62
CA GLU A 65 9.94 30.69 -0.68
C GLU A 65 9.37 30.48 0.72
N PRO A 66 10.20 30.43 1.78
CA PRO A 66 9.71 30.43 3.15
C PRO A 66 8.95 31.73 3.45
N VAL A 67 7.66 31.63 3.80
CA VAL A 67 6.84 32.79 4.16
C VAL A 67 6.32 32.64 5.59
N ALA A 68 6.54 33.66 6.42
CA ALA A 68 5.94 33.77 7.74
C ALA A 68 4.49 34.26 7.65
N ALA A 69 3.60 33.42 7.14
CA ALA A 69 2.18 33.70 6.99
C ALA A 69 1.32 32.47 7.30
N THR A 70 0.04 32.69 7.61
CA THR A 70 -0.95 31.62 7.65
C THR A 70 -1.01 30.95 6.29
N ALA A 71 -0.98 29.61 6.27
CA ALA A 71 -1.10 28.83 5.05
C ALA A 71 -2.03 27.63 5.24
N VAL A 72 -2.61 27.17 4.14
CA VAL A 72 -3.37 25.92 4.06
C VAL A 72 -2.59 24.96 3.17
N LEU A 73 -2.32 23.77 3.70
CA LEU A 73 -1.77 22.66 2.94
C LEU A 73 -2.91 21.69 2.62
N ASP A 74 -3.29 21.62 1.34
CA ASP A 74 -4.26 20.65 0.86
C ASP A 74 -3.54 19.52 0.13
N ALA A 75 -3.24 18.44 0.86
CA ALA A 75 -2.60 17.26 0.31
C ALA A 75 -3.53 16.38 -0.54
N ARG A 76 -4.85 16.65 -0.54
CA ARG A 76 -5.82 15.93 -1.38
C ARG A 76 -5.80 16.51 -2.79
N ASP A 77 -5.94 17.83 -2.88
CA ASP A 77 -5.97 18.55 -4.16
C ASP A 77 -4.56 18.95 -4.63
N GLY A 78 -3.55 18.83 -3.78
CA GLY A 78 -2.14 19.05 -4.14
C GLY A 78 -1.70 20.52 -4.14
N PHE A 79 -2.31 21.39 -3.33
CA PHE A 79 -2.01 22.83 -3.33
C PHE A 79 -1.57 23.35 -1.96
N LEU A 80 -0.69 24.35 -2.00
CA LEU A 80 -0.34 25.20 -0.86
C LEU A 80 -0.94 26.60 -1.08
N VAL A 81 -1.81 27.04 -0.18
CA VAL A 81 -2.41 28.38 -0.23
C VAL A 81 -1.80 29.24 0.87
N VAL A 82 -0.92 30.18 0.49
CA VAL A 82 -0.30 31.14 1.42
C VAL A 82 -1.19 32.39 1.53
N GLY A 83 -1.43 32.85 2.76
CA GLY A 83 -2.28 34.01 3.03
C GLY A 83 -3.72 33.83 2.55
N PRO A 84 -4.43 32.75 2.93
CA PRO A 84 -5.77 32.48 2.43
C PRO A 84 -6.74 33.60 2.80
N LYS A 85 -7.64 33.95 1.87
CA LYS A 85 -8.76 34.85 2.16
C LYS A 85 -9.62 34.29 3.31
N PRO A 86 -10.32 35.11 4.11
CA PRO A 86 -11.12 34.64 5.23
C PRO A 86 -12.18 33.58 4.88
N ALA A 87 -12.74 33.63 3.66
CA ALA A 87 -13.67 32.62 3.18
C ALA A 87 -13.01 31.24 2.96
N THR A 88 -11.81 31.23 2.35
CA THR A 88 -10.99 30.03 2.16
C THR A 88 -10.59 29.44 3.51
N GLU A 89 -10.12 30.29 4.43
CA GLU A 89 -9.74 29.86 5.78
C GLU A 89 -10.91 29.23 6.55
N ARG A 90 -12.10 29.83 6.50
CA ARG A 90 -13.31 29.23 7.11
C ARG A 90 -13.67 27.89 6.51
N ARG A 91 -13.62 27.75 5.18
CA ARG A 91 -13.90 26.49 4.47
C ARG A 91 -12.97 25.37 4.95
N TYR A 92 -11.66 25.64 5.00
CA TYR A 92 -10.67 24.65 5.43
C TYR A 92 -10.73 24.35 6.92
N ARG A 93 -11.00 25.34 7.78
CA ARG A 93 -11.29 25.09 9.20
C ARG A 93 -12.49 24.16 9.39
N GLY A 94 -13.55 24.34 8.61
CA GLY A 94 -14.71 23.45 8.61
C GLY A 94 -14.34 22.01 8.22
N ARG A 95 -13.58 21.83 7.13
CA ARG A 95 -13.05 20.51 6.71
C ARG A 95 -12.22 19.85 7.80
N LEU A 96 -11.28 20.59 8.41
CA LEU A 96 -10.44 20.08 9.49
C LEU A 96 -11.25 19.70 10.74
N ALA A 97 -12.35 20.41 11.03
CA ALA A 97 -13.24 20.05 12.14
C ALA A 97 -13.92 18.70 11.89
N VAL A 98 -14.46 18.49 10.69
CA VAL A 98 -15.06 17.22 10.27
C VAL A 98 -14.04 16.09 10.31
N ASP A 99 -12.84 16.29 9.74
CA ASP A 99 -11.77 15.28 9.76
C ASP A 99 -11.35 14.91 11.19
N ARG A 100 -11.32 15.88 12.12
CA ARG A 100 -11.01 15.65 13.54
C ARG A 100 -12.11 14.88 14.26
N GLU A 101 -13.37 15.18 13.99
CA GLU A 101 -14.50 14.43 14.55
C GLU A 101 -14.49 12.98 14.06
N GLU A 102 -14.25 12.77 12.76
CA GLU A 102 -14.12 11.43 12.20
C GLU A 102 -12.92 10.69 12.80
N ALA A 103 -11.76 11.32 12.93
CA ALA A 103 -10.59 10.71 13.56
C ALA A 103 -10.86 10.31 15.02
N ARG A 104 -11.59 11.14 15.78
CA ARG A 104 -12.01 10.82 17.16
C ARG A 104 -12.99 9.65 17.21
N ALA A 105 -13.92 9.56 16.26
CA ALA A 105 -14.83 8.42 16.16
C ALA A 105 -14.08 7.14 15.76
N ALA A 106 -13.18 7.21 14.78
CA ALA A 106 -12.33 6.13 14.32
C ALA A 106 -11.45 5.56 15.45
N ALA A 107 -10.88 6.43 16.28
CA ALA A 107 -10.05 6.00 17.42
C ALA A 107 -10.83 5.17 18.45
N LYS A 108 -12.15 5.37 18.58
CA LYS A 108 -12.99 4.59 19.51
C LYS A 108 -13.24 3.16 19.01
N VAL A 109 -13.28 2.96 17.70
CA VAL A 109 -13.66 1.68 17.07
C VAL A 109 -12.47 0.92 16.48
N VAL A 110 -11.26 1.49 16.47
CA VAL A 110 -10.09 0.91 15.80
C VAL A 110 -9.74 -0.49 16.32
N ALA A 111 -9.96 -0.76 17.61
CA ALA A 111 -9.71 -2.05 18.23
C ALA A 111 -10.87 -3.05 18.07
N GLU A 112 -12.03 -2.60 17.60
CA GLU A 112 -13.21 -3.45 17.43
C GLU A 112 -13.16 -4.22 16.10
N PRO A 113 -13.76 -5.42 16.01
CA PRO A 113 -13.93 -6.12 14.74
C PRO A 113 -14.81 -5.32 13.77
N ALA A 114 -14.43 -5.24 12.50
CA ALA A 114 -15.21 -4.50 11.51
C ALA A 114 -16.45 -5.31 11.09
N ARG A 115 -17.62 -4.69 11.19
CA ARG A 115 -18.90 -5.27 10.78
C ARG A 115 -19.71 -4.22 10.06
N THR A 116 -20.38 -4.62 8.99
CA THR A 116 -21.38 -3.78 8.31
C THR A 116 -22.57 -3.46 9.22
N ALA A 117 -23.42 -2.51 8.84
CA ALA A 117 -24.66 -2.19 9.57
C ALA A 117 -25.59 -3.40 9.71
N SER A 118 -25.51 -4.37 8.78
CA SER A 118 -26.25 -5.63 8.84
C SER A 118 -25.52 -6.76 9.60
N GLY A 119 -24.40 -6.46 10.27
CA GLY A 119 -23.63 -7.40 11.08
C GLY A 119 -22.64 -8.30 10.32
N ARG A 120 -22.60 -8.23 8.98
CA ARG A 120 -21.65 -9.00 8.16
C ARG A 120 -20.21 -8.62 8.53
N PRO A 121 -19.35 -9.57 8.93
CA PRO A 121 -17.97 -9.28 9.27
C PRO A 121 -17.16 -8.96 8.00
N ILE A 122 -16.22 -8.02 8.14
CA ILE A 122 -15.22 -7.70 7.11
C ILE A 122 -13.86 -7.74 7.81
N SER A 123 -12.90 -8.47 7.27
CA SER A 123 -11.54 -8.46 7.81
C SER A 123 -10.81 -7.21 7.35
N VAL A 124 -10.18 -6.48 8.27
CA VAL A 124 -9.41 -5.27 7.99
C VAL A 124 -7.98 -5.45 8.48
N MET A 125 -7.09 -5.69 7.52
CA MET A 125 -5.67 -5.93 7.71
C MET A 125 -4.86 -4.66 7.41
N VAL A 126 -3.56 -4.71 7.71
CA VAL A 126 -2.65 -3.58 7.52
C VAL A 126 -1.68 -3.83 6.36
N ASN A 127 -1.51 -2.82 5.51
CA ASN A 127 -0.41 -2.74 4.56
C ASN A 127 0.85 -2.23 5.28
N VAL A 128 1.97 -2.94 5.11
CA VAL A 128 3.25 -2.60 5.72
C VAL A 128 4.26 -2.34 4.62
N ASP A 129 4.71 -1.10 4.52
CA ASP A 129 5.82 -0.71 3.64
C ASP A 129 7.16 -0.84 4.36
N ASP A 130 7.22 -0.41 5.62
CA ASP A 130 8.37 -0.55 6.51
C ASP A 130 7.86 -1.08 7.87
N PRO A 131 8.26 -2.29 8.28
CA PRO A 131 7.85 -2.86 9.56
C PRO A 131 8.15 -1.93 10.75
N ASP A 132 9.28 -1.23 10.75
CA ASP A 132 9.69 -0.39 11.88
C ASP A 132 8.91 0.94 11.95
N ALA A 133 8.21 1.30 10.86
CA ALA A 133 7.37 2.50 10.81
C ALA A 133 5.94 2.28 11.34
N VAL A 134 5.53 1.03 11.60
CA VAL A 134 4.17 0.71 12.06
C VAL A 134 4.17 0.41 13.57
N PRO A 135 3.44 1.17 14.39
CA PRO A 135 3.27 0.89 15.82
C PRO A 135 2.61 -0.48 16.13
N ASP A 136 3.01 -1.09 17.25
CA ASP A 136 2.50 -2.41 17.69
C ASP A 136 1.00 -2.41 18.02
N ASP A 137 0.47 -1.31 18.55
CA ASP A 137 -0.96 -1.16 18.86
C ASP A 137 -1.81 -1.20 17.58
N LEU A 138 -1.34 -0.56 16.49
CA LEU A 138 -1.99 -0.63 15.18
C LEU A 138 -1.90 -2.02 14.56
N LEU A 139 -0.75 -2.70 14.66
CA LEU A 139 -0.62 -4.10 14.21
C LEU A 139 -1.57 -5.03 14.97
N ARG A 140 -1.78 -4.79 16.27
CA ARG A 140 -2.73 -5.56 17.10
C ARG A 140 -4.19 -5.18 16.85
N ALA A 141 -4.46 -3.94 16.45
CA ALA A 141 -5.81 -3.50 16.11
C ALA A 141 -6.28 -4.06 14.76
N GLY A 142 -5.37 -4.33 13.82
CA GLY A 142 -5.67 -5.01 12.57
C GLY A 142 -5.85 -6.52 12.72
N ASP A 143 -6.49 -7.14 11.72
CA ASP A 143 -6.70 -8.59 11.67
C ASP A 143 -5.48 -9.37 11.12
N GLY A 144 -4.36 -8.67 10.92
CA GLY A 144 -3.11 -9.20 10.36
C GLY A 144 -2.48 -8.21 9.39
N VAL A 145 -1.46 -8.67 8.66
CA VAL A 145 -0.83 -7.91 7.57
C VAL A 145 -1.24 -8.54 6.26
N GLY A 146 -2.07 -7.83 5.49
CA GLY A 146 -2.59 -8.33 4.21
C GLY A 146 -1.68 -8.02 3.03
N LEU A 147 -0.67 -7.17 3.25
CA LEU A 147 0.40 -6.88 2.30
C LEU A 147 1.63 -6.37 3.05
N LEU A 148 2.71 -7.16 3.08
CA LEU A 148 4.05 -6.66 3.32
C LEU A 148 4.71 -6.40 1.96
N ARG A 149 5.00 -5.14 1.66
CA ARG A 149 5.85 -4.75 0.54
C ARG A 149 7.29 -5.02 0.94
N THR A 150 8.04 -5.80 0.16
CA THR A 150 9.40 -6.23 0.53
C THR A 150 10.49 -5.28 0.05
N GLU A 151 10.13 -4.26 -0.74
CA GLU A 151 11.04 -3.31 -1.36
C GLU A 151 11.87 -2.50 -0.33
N PHE A 152 11.38 -2.33 0.91
CA PHE A 152 12.13 -1.66 1.98
C PHE A 152 13.46 -2.35 2.33
N LEU A 153 13.59 -3.64 2.03
CA LEU A 153 14.84 -4.37 2.24
C LEU A 153 15.88 -4.08 1.15
N PHE A 154 15.46 -3.52 0.02
CA PHE A 154 16.31 -3.36 -1.16
C PHE A 154 16.62 -1.89 -1.47
N ILE A 155 15.64 -1.00 -1.33
CA ILE A 155 15.78 0.41 -1.72
C ILE A 155 16.68 1.16 -0.74
N GLY A 156 17.63 1.93 -1.28
CA GLY A 156 18.50 2.82 -0.50
C GLY A 156 19.61 2.12 0.28
N ARG A 157 19.89 0.83 -0.02
CA ARG A 157 21.01 0.08 0.53
C ARG A 157 22.19 0.05 -0.43
N ALA A 158 23.39 -0.10 0.13
CA ALA A 158 24.62 -0.28 -0.65
C ALA A 158 24.71 -1.68 -1.28
N GLU A 159 24.17 -2.69 -0.59
CA GLU A 159 24.21 -4.09 -1.00
C GLU A 159 22.81 -4.71 -0.91
N ARG A 160 22.56 -5.73 -1.74
CA ARG A 160 21.31 -6.49 -1.70
C ARG A 160 21.21 -7.31 -0.40
N PRO A 161 20.00 -7.43 0.19
CA PRO A 161 19.82 -8.17 1.43
C PRO A 161 19.98 -9.68 1.19
N ASP A 162 20.85 -10.32 1.97
CA ASP A 162 21.00 -11.78 1.97
C ASP A 162 19.78 -12.50 2.60
N GLU A 163 19.75 -13.83 2.47
CA GLU A 163 18.65 -14.66 3.00
C GLU A 163 18.45 -14.44 4.51
N GLU A 164 19.52 -14.35 5.30
CA GLU A 164 19.45 -14.21 6.75
C GLU A 164 18.88 -12.85 7.17
N THR A 165 19.29 -11.77 6.49
CA THR A 165 18.76 -10.42 6.69
C THR A 165 17.26 -10.38 6.41
N GLN A 166 16.83 -10.99 5.29
CA GLN A 166 15.41 -11.07 4.92
C GLN A 166 14.62 -11.90 5.94
N TYR A 167 15.11 -13.09 6.31
CA TYR A 167 14.47 -13.98 7.29
C TYR A 167 14.25 -13.26 8.62
N ARG A 168 15.27 -12.59 9.15
CA ARG A 168 15.16 -11.83 10.42
C ARG A 168 14.16 -10.70 10.35
N ALA A 169 13.99 -10.05 9.20
CA ALA A 169 12.97 -9.03 9.03
C ALA A 169 11.56 -9.64 9.09
N TYR A 170 11.33 -10.74 8.38
CA TYR A 170 10.04 -11.43 8.34
C TYR A 170 9.68 -12.06 9.69
N ALA A 171 10.61 -12.78 10.32
CA ALA A 171 10.41 -13.43 11.62
C ALA A 171 10.08 -12.42 12.72
N ARG A 172 10.76 -11.26 12.73
CA ARG A 172 10.48 -10.18 13.69
C ARG A 172 9.06 -9.62 13.52
N LEU A 173 8.61 -9.43 12.29
CA LEU A 173 7.24 -8.97 12.03
C LEU A 173 6.22 -10.02 12.48
N LEU A 174 6.43 -11.31 12.19
CA LEU A 174 5.58 -12.40 12.66
C LEU A 174 5.46 -12.43 14.19
N GLN A 175 6.57 -12.25 14.91
CA GLN A 175 6.57 -12.17 16.38
C GLN A 175 5.71 -11.00 16.87
N ARG A 176 5.82 -9.82 16.25
CA ARG A 176 5.02 -8.64 16.60
C ARG A 176 3.52 -8.82 16.30
N LEU A 177 3.19 -9.62 15.29
CA LEU A 177 1.80 -9.95 14.93
C LEU A 177 1.12 -10.90 15.92
N GLY A 178 1.90 -11.63 16.73
CA GLY A 178 1.37 -12.45 17.83
C GLY A 178 0.41 -13.54 17.36
N GLY A 179 0.74 -14.21 16.25
CA GLY A 179 -0.08 -15.28 15.65
C GLY A 179 -1.12 -14.83 14.63
N ARG A 180 -1.23 -13.52 14.33
CA ARG A 180 -2.01 -13.02 13.20
C ARG A 180 -1.28 -13.28 11.87
N PRO A 181 -2.01 -13.49 10.76
CA PRO A 181 -1.41 -13.81 9.46
C PRO A 181 -0.59 -12.66 8.87
N LEU A 182 0.45 -13.03 8.11
CA LEU A 182 1.30 -12.16 7.31
C LEU A 182 1.27 -12.61 5.85
N ILE A 183 0.81 -11.74 4.94
CA ILE A 183 0.94 -11.94 3.50
C ILE A 183 2.16 -11.17 3.02
N LEU A 184 3.22 -11.89 2.68
CA LEU A 184 4.45 -11.34 2.12
C LEU A 184 4.35 -11.28 0.60
N ARG A 185 4.47 -10.08 0.03
CA ARG A 185 4.59 -9.92 -1.42
C ARG A 185 6.05 -10.06 -1.83
N THR A 186 6.33 -10.95 -2.77
CA THR A 186 7.69 -11.05 -3.33
C THR A 186 8.06 -9.75 -4.05
N LEU A 187 9.34 -9.58 -4.34
CA LEU A 187 9.89 -8.30 -4.81
C LEU A 187 9.16 -7.80 -6.07
N ASP A 188 8.62 -6.57 -6.00
CA ASP A 188 7.96 -5.88 -7.12
C ASP A 188 8.67 -4.56 -7.44
N ILE A 189 9.73 -4.71 -8.21
CA ILE A 189 10.51 -3.63 -8.80
C ILE A 189 10.62 -3.87 -10.31
N GLY A 190 10.89 -2.80 -11.06
CA GLY A 190 11.23 -2.85 -12.48
C GLY A 190 12.43 -1.96 -12.80
N GLY A 191 12.66 -1.69 -14.09
CA GLY A 191 13.76 -0.83 -14.56
C GLY A 191 13.70 0.63 -14.10
N ASP A 192 12.61 1.06 -13.44
CA ASP A 192 12.45 2.39 -12.85
C ASP A 192 13.15 2.54 -11.49
N LYS A 193 13.55 1.43 -10.83
CA LYS A 193 14.18 1.42 -9.51
C LYS A 193 15.51 0.65 -9.57
N PRO A 194 16.66 1.35 -9.71
CA PRO A 194 17.95 0.67 -9.81
C PRO A 194 18.25 -0.09 -8.51
N LEU A 195 18.59 -1.37 -8.64
CA LEU A 195 19.14 -2.17 -7.55
C LEU A 195 20.68 -2.17 -7.60
N PRO A 196 21.36 -2.19 -6.45
CA PRO A 196 22.80 -2.43 -6.40
C PRO A 196 23.15 -3.78 -7.07
N ASP A 197 24.19 -3.76 -7.90
CA ASP A 197 24.79 -4.94 -8.54
C ASP A 197 23.87 -5.78 -9.44
N LEU A 198 22.79 -5.17 -9.95
CA LEU A 198 21.92 -5.80 -10.93
C LEU A 198 21.68 -4.85 -12.10
N ASP A 199 22.25 -5.21 -13.25
CA ASP A 199 22.04 -4.48 -14.50
C ASP A 199 20.67 -4.88 -15.09
N ILE A 200 19.64 -4.11 -14.73
CA ILE A 200 18.32 -4.19 -15.36
C ILE A 200 18.34 -3.19 -16.54
N PRO A 201 18.22 -3.67 -17.80
CA PRO A 201 18.17 -2.77 -18.95
C PRO A 201 17.06 -1.73 -18.78
N ALA A 202 17.37 -0.47 -19.10
CA ALA A 202 16.36 0.56 -19.15
C ALA A 202 15.35 0.23 -20.27
N GLU A 203 14.07 0.25 -19.93
CA GLU A 203 12.98 -0.01 -20.86
C GLU A 203 12.24 1.29 -21.18
N THR A 204 11.71 1.40 -22.41
CA THR A 204 10.87 2.54 -22.81
C THR A 204 9.61 2.64 -21.95
N ASN A 205 9.06 1.50 -21.51
CA ASN A 205 7.85 1.43 -20.68
C ASN A 205 8.07 0.47 -19.50
N PRO A 206 8.74 0.90 -18.40
CA PRO A 206 9.06 0.03 -17.27
C PRO A 206 7.83 -0.62 -16.62
N PHE A 207 6.69 0.08 -16.63
CA PHE A 207 5.40 -0.46 -16.12
C PHE A 207 4.88 -1.65 -16.94
N LEU A 208 5.26 -1.78 -18.21
CA LEU A 208 4.82 -2.87 -19.09
C LEU A 208 5.90 -3.94 -19.31
N GLY A 209 7.08 -3.78 -18.71
CA GLY A 209 8.26 -4.58 -19.02
C GLY A 209 8.66 -5.59 -17.95
N LEU A 210 9.97 -5.75 -17.76
CA LEU A 210 10.58 -6.73 -16.87
C LEU A 210 10.51 -6.27 -15.41
N ARG A 211 9.41 -6.60 -14.74
CA ARG A 211 9.17 -6.26 -13.32
C ARG A 211 8.45 -7.35 -12.54
N GLY A 212 8.48 -7.24 -11.21
CA GLY A 212 7.76 -8.15 -10.32
C GLY A 212 8.17 -9.60 -10.50
N LEU A 213 7.19 -10.51 -10.57
CA LEU A 213 7.49 -11.93 -10.74
C LEU A 213 8.33 -12.23 -11.98
N ARG A 214 8.17 -11.49 -13.08
CA ARG A 214 8.93 -11.71 -14.32
C ARG A 214 10.43 -11.53 -14.11
N LEU A 215 10.81 -10.48 -13.38
CA LEU A 215 12.20 -10.23 -13.01
C LEU A 215 12.72 -11.32 -12.06
N CYS A 216 11.90 -11.73 -11.08
CA CYS A 216 12.27 -12.78 -10.14
C CYS A 216 12.51 -14.14 -10.84
N LEU A 217 11.72 -14.47 -11.86
CA LEU A 217 11.90 -15.69 -12.65
C LEU A 217 13.10 -15.59 -13.61
N ASP A 218 13.33 -14.43 -14.24
CA ASP A 218 14.50 -14.18 -15.08
C ASP A 218 15.82 -14.20 -14.30
N ARG A 219 15.79 -13.73 -13.04
CA ARG A 219 16.96 -13.60 -12.15
C ARG A 219 16.79 -14.41 -10.86
N PRO A 220 16.93 -15.75 -10.90
CA PRO A 220 16.82 -16.61 -9.73
C PRO A 220 17.72 -16.24 -8.55
N GLU A 221 18.85 -15.56 -8.79
CA GLU A 221 19.75 -15.05 -7.76
C GLU A 221 19.12 -13.96 -6.88
N LEU A 222 18.09 -13.25 -7.38
CA LEU A 222 17.28 -12.32 -6.59
C LEU A 222 16.17 -13.07 -5.84
N PHE A 223 15.55 -14.05 -6.51
CA PHE A 223 14.36 -14.70 -6.01
C PHE A 223 14.66 -15.75 -4.94
N ARG A 224 15.74 -16.53 -5.12
CA ARG A 224 16.13 -17.62 -4.21
C ARG A 224 16.32 -17.16 -2.76
N PRO A 225 17.11 -16.11 -2.44
CA PRO A 225 17.27 -15.67 -1.05
C PRO A 225 15.94 -15.24 -0.43
N GLN A 226 15.08 -14.58 -1.19
CA GLN A 226 13.76 -14.14 -0.71
C GLN A 226 12.81 -15.31 -0.43
N VAL A 227 12.72 -16.27 -1.35
CA VAL A 227 11.89 -17.48 -1.18
C VAL A 227 12.34 -18.29 0.02
N ARG A 228 13.64 -18.55 0.14
CA ARG A 228 14.20 -19.31 1.27
C ARG A 228 13.97 -18.61 2.60
N ALA A 229 14.15 -17.29 2.65
CA ALA A 229 13.83 -16.49 3.83
C ALA A 229 12.35 -16.56 4.22
N ALA A 230 11.44 -16.48 3.24
CA ALA A 230 10.00 -16.59 3.46
C ALA A 230 9.59 -18.00 3.93
N LEU A 231 10.17 -19.06 3.36
CA LEU A 231 9.97 -20.46 3.78
C LEU A 231 10.39 -20.67 5.23
N ARG A 232 11.59 -20.18 5.60
CA ARG A 232 12.08 -20.24 6.99
C ARG A 232 11.16 -19.48 7.94
N ALA A 233 10.73 -18.28 7.58
CA ALA A 233 9.81 -17.48 8.39
C ALA A 233 8.41 -18.12 8.52
N ALA A 234 7.93 -18.82 7.49
CA ALA A 234 6.67 -19.57 7.56
C ALA A 234 6.70 -20.75 8.53
N ALA A 235 7.88 -21.26 8.90
CA ALA A 235 8.01 -22.25 9.98
C ALA A 235 7.79 -21.62 11.38
N ASP A 236 8.00 -20.30 11.52
CA ASP A 236 7.87 -19.58 12.79
C ASP A 236 6.46 -19.02 13.03
N GLY A 237 5.61 -18.96 12.00
CA GLY A 237 4.27 -18.39 12.11
C GLY A 237 3.48 -18.37 10.79
N PRO A 238 2.23 -17.86 10.83
CA PRO A 238 1.32 -17.91 9.69
C PRO A 238 1.72 -16.89 8.60
N LEU A 239 2.64 -17.30 7.73
CA LEU A 239 3.08 -16.53 6.58
C LEU A 239 2.52 -17.16 5.29
N SER A 240 2.04 -16.30 4.39
CA SER A 240 1.68 -16.65 3.01
C SER A 240 2.54 -15.87 2.03
N ILE A 241 2.85 -16.47 0.88
CA ILE A 241 3.63 -15.84 -0.19
C ILE A 241 2.66 -15.34 -1.26
N MET A 242 2.79 -14.08 -1.67
CA MET A 242 2.00 -13.48 -2.74
C MET A 242 2.91 -13.04 -3.89
N LEU A 243 2.58 -13.49 -5.10
CA LEU A 243 3.34 -13.18 -6.31
C LEU A 243 2.74 -11.95 -7.02
N PRO A 244 3.52 -10.88 -7.27
CA PRO A 244 3.08 -9.67 -7.97
C PRO A 244 3.16 -9.83 -9.49
N MET A 245 2.46 -8.98 -10.23
CA MET A 245 2.56 -8.81 -11.68
C MET A 245 2.30 -10.09 -12.50
N VAL A 246 1.53 -11.04 -11.94
CA VAL A 246 1.12 -12.25 -12.64
C VAL A 246 0.15 -11.90 -13.76
N SER A 247 0.33 -12.55 -14.91
CA SER A 247 -0.53 -12.40 -16.08
C SER A 247 -1.01 -13.75 -16.65
N ARG A 248 -0.32 -14.85 -16.35
CA ARG A 248 -0.60 -16.19 -16.90
C ARG A 248 -0.44 -17.27 -15.83
N ALA A 249 -1.26 -18.32 -15.93
CA ALA A 249 -1.16 -19.49 -15.05
C ALA A 249 0.21 -20.18 -15.12
N ALA A 250 0.89 -20.14 -16.27
CA ALA A 250 2.24 -20.69 -16.44
C ALA A 250 3.28 -20.02 -15.51
N GLU A 251 3.20 -18.69 -15.33
CA GLU A 251 4.10 -17.95 -14.43
C GLU A 251 3.89 -18.42 -12.97
N VAL A 252 2.65 -18.71 -12.57
CA VAL A 252 2.32 -19.25 -11.25
C VAL A 252 2.91 -20.65 -11.07
N LEU A 253 2.75 -21.53 -12.06
CA LEU A 253 3.26 -22.89 -12.00
C LEU A 253 4.79 -22.92 -11.90
N GLU A 254 5.47 -22.08 -12.68
CA GLU A 254 6.93 -21.93 -12.62
C GLU A 254 7.39 -21.45 -11.25
N ALA A 255 6.76 -20.40 -10.72
CA ALA A 255 7.08 -19.88 -9.39
C ALA A 255 6.81 -20.90 -8.27
N ARG A 256 5.69 -21.66 -8.34
CA ARG A 256 5.41 -22.73 -7.38
C ARG A 256 6.45 -23.84 -7.45
N SER A 257 6.83 -24.27 -8.66
CA SER A 257 7.87 -25.29 -8.83
C SER A 257 9.20 -24.85 -8.22
N PHE A 258 9.55 -23.58 -8.40
CA PHE A 258 10.73 -22.97 -7.78
C PHE A 258 10.64 -22.98 -6.25
N ILE A 259 9.52 -22.51 -5.68
CA ILE A 259 9.29 -22.48 -4.22
C ILE A 259 9.34 -23.90 -3.63
N GLU A 260 8.71 -24.87 -4.28
CA GLU A 260 8.72 -26.27 -3.86
C GLU A 260 10.11 -26.88 -3.89
N ALA A 261 10.94 -26.54 -4.89
CA ALA A 261 12.31 -27.02 -4.98
C ALA A 261 13.17 -26.47 -3.82
N GLU A 262 13.05 -25.18 -3.50
CA GLU A 262 13.76 -24.56 -2.37
C GLU A 262 13.24 -25.08 -1.02
N ALA A 263 11.94 -25.32 -0.89
CA ALA A 263 11.35 -25.92 0.31
C ALA A 263 11.87 -27.35 0.55
N ARG A 264 11.93 -28.18 -0.50
CA ARG A 264 12.54 -29.52 -0.42
C ARG A 264 14.03 -29.45 -0.06
N ALA A 265 14.77 -28.50 -0.61
CA ALA A 265 16.19 -28.33 -0.30
C ALA A 265 16.44 -27.90 1.15
N LEU A 266 15.44 -27.30 1.80
CA LEU A 266 15.48 -26.85 3.20
C LEU A 266 14.78 -27.81 4.18
N ASP A 267 14.14 -28.87 3.69
CA ASP A 267 13.24 -29.73 4.48
C ASP A 267 12.12 -28.95 5.20
N LEU A 268 11.50 -28.01 4.47
CA LEU A 268 10.40 -27.16 4.96
C LEU A 268 9.11 -27.41 4.18
N ALA A 269 7.98 -27.14 4.84
CA ALA A 269 6.67 -27.13 4.18
C ALA A 269 6.50 -25.87 3.31
N VAL A 270 5.75 -26.00 2.22
CA VAL A 270 5.38 -24.85 1.38
C VAL A 270 4.18 -24.13 2.01
N PRO A 271 4.28 -22.84 2.35
CA PRO A 271 3.14 -22.06 2.82
C PRO A 271 2.14 -21.80 1.68
N PRO A 272 0.92 -21.29 1.97
CA PRO A 272 0.00 -20.86 0.93
C PRO A 272 0.65 -19.88 -0.05
N VAL A 273 0.49 -20.14 -1.35
CA VAL A 273 1.00 -19.28 -2.42
C VAL A 273 -0.19 -18.70 -3.21
N GLY A 274 -0.28 -17.38 -3.17
CA GLY A 274 -1.31 -16.60 -3.85
C GLY A 274 -0.72 -15.62 -4.86
N ILE A 275 -1.61 -14.86 -5.49
CA ILE A 275 -1.22 -13.83 -6.47
C ILE A 275 -1.84 -12.48 -6.14
N MET A 276 -1.14 -11.42 -6.52
CA MET A 276 -1.75 -10.12 -6.66
C MET A 276 -2.48 -10.04 -8.01
N VAL A 277 -3.79 -9.85 -7.96
CA VAL A 277 -4.64 -9.63 -9.13
C VAL A 277 -4.59 -8.15 -9.47
N GLU A 278 -3.53 -7.78 -10.19
CA GLU A 278 -3.25 -6.39 -10.58
C GLU A 278 -3.05 -6.21 -12.09
N THR A 279 -3.02 -7.30 -12.86
CA THR A 279 -3.09 -7.24 -14.32
C THR A 279 -4.49 -7.58 -14.81
N PRO A 280 -5.00 -6.94 -15.88
CA PRO A 280 -6.30 -7.30 -16.45
C PRO A 280 -6.35 -8.77 -16.88
N ALA A 281 -5.24 -9.33 -17.36
CA ALA A 281 -5.13 -10.74 -17.73
C ALA A 281 -5.37 -11.67 -16.52
N ALA A 282 -4.77 -11.39 -15.37
CA ALA A 282 -5.02 -12.17 -14.16
C ALA A 282 -6.46 -12.00 -13.64
N ALA A 283 -7.03 -10.79 -13.76
CA ALA A 283 -8.41 -10.54 -13.36
C ALA A 283 -9.41 -11.31 -14.22
N LEU A 284 -9.19 -11.38 -15.54
CA LEU A 284 -10.03 -12.09 -16.50
C LEU A 284 -9.94 -13.62 -16.42
N ALA A 285 -8.83 -14.14 -15.88
CA ALA A 285 -8.53 -15.58 -15.89
C ALA A 285 -8.31 -16.17 -14.49
N LEU A 286 -8.75 -15.48 -13.42
CA LEU A 286 -8.52 -15.90 -12.03
C LEU A 286 -9.06 -17.32 -11.75
N ASP A 287 -10.14 -17.69 -12.42
CA ASP A 287 -10.75 -19.01 -12.32
C ASP A 287 -9.84 -20.14 -12.82
N THR A 288 -8.87 -19.84 -13.68
CA THR A 288 -7.86 -20.79 -14.18
C THR A 288 -6.53 -20.78 -13.42
N MET A 289 -6.33 -19.81 -12.51
CA MET A 289 -5.06 -19.67 -11.79
C MET A 289 -4.89 -20.73 -10.68
N PRO A 290 -3.74 -21.44 -10.61
CA PRO A 290 -3.46 -22.47 -9.61
C PRO A 290 -2.90 -21.86 -8.31
N VAL A 291 -3.76 -21.17 -7.57
CA VAL A 291 -3.39 -20.35 -6.40
C VAL A 291 -4.23 -20.70 -5.17
N ASP A 292 -3.65 -20.50 -3.99
CA ASP A 292 -4.31 -20.78 -2.70
C ASP A 292 -5.15 -19.59 -2.21
N PHE A 293 -4.83 -18.37 -2.65
CA PHE A 293 -5.56 -17.14 -2.39
C PHE A 293 -5.25 -16.07 -3.44
N ALA A 294 -5.99 -14.96 -3.41
CA ALA A 294 -5.74 -13.80 -4.25
C ALA A 294 -5.91 -12.48 -3.49
N SER A 295 -5.19 -11.44 -3.91
CA SER A 295 -5.40 -10.07 -3.45
C SER A 295 -5.47 -9.11 -4.61
N ILE A 296 -6.52 -8.28 -4.71
CA ILE A 296 -6.61 -7.26 -5.75
C ILE A 296 -5.65 -6.12 -5.43
N GLY A 297 -4.71 -5.86 -6.34
CA GLY A 297 -3.86 -4.68 -6.33
C GLY A 297 -4.50 -3.56 -7.15
N SER A 298 -5.44 -2.81 -6.57
CA SER A 298 -6.27 -1.89 -7.33
C SER A 298 -5.50 -0.75 -8.01
N ASN A 299 -4.34 -0.36 -7.47
CA ASN A 299 -3.51 0.70 -8.04
C ASN A 299 -3.02 0.33 -9.45
N ASP A 300 -2.37 -0.83 -9.59
CA ASP A 300 -1.85 -1.32 -10.86
C ASP A 300 -2.99 -1.82 -11.76
N LEU A 301 -4.04 -2.43 -11.18
CA LEU A 301 -5.23 -2.84 -11.95
C LEU A 301 -5.89 -1.63 -12.63
N THR A 302 -6.12 -0.54 -11.90
CA THR A 302 -6.69 0.70 -12.45
C THR A 302 -5.80 1.26 -13.55
N GLN A 303 -4.49 1.34 -13.30
CA GLN A 303 -3.53 1.85 -14.28
C GLN A 303 -3.59 1.07 -15.60
N TYR A 304 -3.61 -0.27 -15.57
CA TYR A 304 -3.61 -1.06 -16.79
C TYR A 304 -4.98 -1.14 -17.47
N VAL A 305 -6.09 -1.10 -16.72
CA VAL A 305 -7.44 -1.03 -17.29
C VAL A 305 -7.67 0.31 -17.98
N MET A 306 -7.24 1.40 -17.34
CA MET A 306 -7.39 2.76 -17.87
C MET A 306 -6.30 3.15 -18.87
N ALA A 307 -5.29 2.29 -19.07
CA ALA A 307 -4.10 2.55 -19.87
C ALA A 307 -3.42 3.89 -19.53
N ALA A 308 -3.39 4.24 -18.24
CA ALA A 308 -2.91 5.52 -17.75
C ALA A 308 -1.93 5.33 -16.60
N SER A 309 -0.71 5.86 -16.74
CA SER A 309 0.33 5.76 -15.71
C SER A 309 0.22 6.86 -14.67
N ARG A 310 0.25 6.47 -13.39
CA ARG A 310 0.24 7.42 -12.25
C ARG A 310 1.51 8.25 -12.17
N ASP A 311 2.62 7.72 -12.69
CA ASP A 311 3.95 8.31 -12.58
C ASP A 311 4.33 9.18 -13.80
N ALA A 312 3.51 9.16 -14.85
CA ALA A 312 3.68 10.03 -16.02
C ALA A 312 3.32 11.50 -15.74
N GLY A 313 2.55 11.77 -14.66
CA GLY A 313 2.06 13.10 -14.31
C GLY A 313 1.12 13.74 -15.35
N GLY A 314 0.70 14.98 -15.07
CA GLY A 314 -0.11 15.79 -16.00
C GLY A 314 -1.48 15.18 -16.35
N ARG A 315 -1.98 15.49 -17.55
CA ARG A 315 -3.35 15.15 -18.01
C ARG A 315 -3.65 13.64 -18.05
N VAL A 316 -2.64 12.78 -18.12
CA VAL A 316 -2.86 11.32 -18.16
C VAL A 316 -3.21 10.78 -16.78
N ALA A 317 -2.66 11.36 -15.70
CA ALA A 317 -2.97 10.95 -14.35
C ALA A 317 -4.44 11.19 -13.97
N GLU A 318 -5.11 12.17 -14.61
CA GLU A 318 -6.54 12.46 -14.43
C GLU A 318 -7.46 11.33 -14.91
N LEU A 319 -6.96 10.41 -15.77
CA LEU A 319 -7.72 9.25 -16.25
C LEU A 319 -7.73 8.09 -15.25
N ILE A 320 -6.95 8.17 -14.18
CA ILE A 320 -6.85 7.12 -13.17
C ILE A 320 -7.94 7.33 -12.14
N ASP A 321 -9.04 6.60 -12.30
CA ASP A 321 -10.11 6.55 -11.32
C ASP A 321 -10.37 5.10 -10.89
N PRO A 322 -10.04 4.71 -9.64
CA PRO A 322 -10.35 3.38 -9.14
C PRO A 322 -11.86 3.11 -8.98
N LEU A 323 -12.69 4.16 -9.06
CA LEU A 323 -14.15 4.08 -9.06
C LEU A 323 -14.76 4.12 -10.47
N ASP A 324 -13.93 4.13 -11.52
CA ASP A 324 -14.43 4.04 -12.89
C ASP A 324 -15.29 2.77 -13.06
N PRO A 325 -16.43 2.84 -13.77
CA PRO A 325 -17.30 1.69 -13.99
C PRO A 325 -16.59 0.46 -14.57
N ALA A 326 -15.59 0.63 -15.44
CA ALA A 326 -14.82 -0.48 -16.00
C ALA A 326 -13.99 -1.20 -14.91
N VAL A 327 -13.36 -0.43 -14.02
CA VAL A 327 -12.56 -0.95 -12.91
C VAL A 327 -13.47 -1.67 -11.90
N LEU A 328 -14.59 -1.05 -11.50
CA LEU A 328 -15.53 -1.65 -10.56
C LEU A 328 -16.18 -2.92 -11.11
N ARG A 329 -16.52 -2.97 -12.40
CA ARG A 329 -17.02 -4.19 -13.06
C ARG A 329 -15.98 -5.30 -13.06
N LEU A 330 -14.72 -4.98 -13.34
CA LEU A 330 -13.65 -5.97 -13.32
C LEU A 330 -13.41 -6.50 -11.90
N ILE A 331 -13.41 -5.64 -10.88
CA ILE A 331 -13.33 -6.03 -9.47
C ILE A 331 -14.51 -6.95 -9.09
N ARG A 332 -15.74 -6.60 -9.48
CA ARG A 332 -16.92 -7.42 -9.24
C ARG A 332 -16.77 -8.81 -9.85
N MET A 333 -16.35 -8.88 -11.10
CA MET A 333 -16.12 -10.15 -11.79
C MET A 333 -15.07 -11.01 -11.05
N VAL A 334 -13.97 -10.41 -10.58
CA VAL A 334 -12.95 -11.09 -9.78
C VAL A 334 -13.54 -11.63 -8.46
N VAL A 335 -14.35 -10.83 -7.77
CA VAL A 335 -15.04 -11.24 -6.53
C VAL A 335 -15.99 -12.41 -6.78
N GLU A 336 -16.73 -12.39 -7.87
CA GLU A 336 -17.66 -13.46 -8.27
C GLU A 336 -16.92 -14.75 -8.65
N MET A 337 -15.84 -14.66 -9.43
CA MET A 337 -14.98 -15.81 -9.77
C MET A 337 -14.35 -16.44 -8.53
N ALA A 338 -13.83 -15.61 -7.61
CA ALA A 338 -13.24 -16.10 -6.37
C ALA A 338 -14.28 -16.80 -5.49
N ALA A 339 -15.47 -16.20 -5.33
CA ALA A 339 -16.57 -16.79 -4.58
C ALA A 339 -17.04 -18.12 -5.18
N ALA A 340 -17.16 -18.22 -6.51
CA ALA A 340 -17.56 -19.45 -7.20
C ALA A 340 -16.58 -20.61 -6.97
N LYS A 341 -15.30 -20.31 -6.76
CA LYS A 341 -14.24 -21.30 -6.46
C LYS A 341 -13.99 -21.51 -4.96
N GLY A 342 -14.62 -20.74 -4.09
CA GLY A 342 -14.26 -20.71 -2.67
C GLY A 342 -12.83 -20.20 -2.42
N LEU A 343 -12.28 -19.41 -3.35
CA LEU A 343 -10.92 -18.87 -3.25
C LEU A 343 -10.90 -17.67 -2.27
N PRO A 344 -10.07 -17.69 -1.22
CA PRO A 344 -9.91 -16.53 -0.35
C PRO A 344 -9.44 -15.31 -1.14
N LEU A 345 -10.26 -14.27 -1.17
CA LEU A 345 -9.96 -13.00 -1.83
C LEU A 345 -9.81 -11.86 -0.81
N SER A 346 -8.90 -10.95 -1.11
CA SER A 346 -8.73 -9.68 -0.41
C SER A 346 -8.50 -8.53 -1.42
N LEU A 347 -8.48 -7.29 -0.94
CA LEU A 347 -7.98 -6.14 -1.70
C LEU A 347 -6.96 -5.37 -0.87
N CYS A 348 -5.79 -5.09 -1.43
CA CYS A 348 -4.69 -4.39 -0.74
C CYS A 348 -4.32 -3.04 -1.38
N GLY A 349 -5.00 -2.63 -2.46
CA GLY A 349 -4.80 -1.33 -3.09
C GLY A 349 -5.41 -0.16 -2.30
N ASP A 350 -4.98 1.05 -2.62
CA ASP A 350 -5.27 2.27 -1.85
C ASP A 350 -6.76 2.62 -1.84
N MET A 351 -7.55 2.14 -2.80
CA MET A 351 -8.99 2.41 -2.86
C MET A 351 -9.73 1.95 -1.60
N ALA A 352 -9.25 0.91 -0.91
CA ALA A 352 -9.85 0.46 0.35
C ALA A 352 -9.57 1.42 1.52
N SER A 353 -8.63 2.36 1.38
CA SER A 353 -8.30 3.39 2.36
C SER A 353 -9.11 4.69 2.18
N ASP A 354 -9.96 4.76 1.15
CA ASP A 354 -10.90 5.85 0.91
C ASP A 354 -12.34 5.41 1.21
N ARG A 355 -13.18 6.37 1.61
CA ARG A 355 -14.57 6.12 1.99
C ARG A 355 -15.40 5.59 0.82
N ALA A 356 -15.36 6.25 -0.34
CA ALA A 356 -16.17 5.84 -1.49
C ALA A 356 -15.70 4.47 -2.02
N GLY A 357 -14.38 4.24 -2.00
CA GLY A 357 -13.80 2.96 -2.38
C GLY A 357 -14.22 1.81 -1.46
N ILE A 358 -14.13 1.96 -0.13
CA ILE A 358 -14.56 0.88 0.77
C ILE A 358 -16.07 0.64 0.70
N GLU A 359 -16.89 1.69 0.58
CA GLU A 359 -18.35 1.56 0.42
C GLU A 359 -18.69 0.76 -0.85
N ALA A 360 -18.04 1.07 -1.98
CA ALA A 360 -18.21 0.32 -3.23
C ALA A 360 -17.77 -1.15 -3.11
N LEU A 361 -16.63 -1.40 -2.47
CA LEU A 361 -16.12 -2.77 -2.28
C LEU A 361 -17.03 -3.61 -1.37
N VAL A 362 -17.54 -3.02 -0.29
CA VAL A 362 -18.51 -3.67 0.59
C VAL A 362 -19.78 -4.01 -0.17
N ALA A 363 -20.26 -3.10 -1.04
CA ALA A 363 -21.44 -3.35 -1.88
C ALA A 363 -21.21 -4.45 -2.92
N ILE A 364 -20.02 -4.53 -3.55
CA ILE A 364 -19.62 -5.64 -4.44
C ILE A 364 -19.54 -6.97 -3.66
N GLY A 365 -19.22 -6.91 -2.36
CA GLY A 365 -19.17 -8.06 -1.48
C GLY A 365 -17.77 -8.56 -1.20
N ILE A 366 -16.77 -7.67 -1.15
CA ILE A 366 -15.47 -8.01 -0.59
C ILE A 366 -15.65 -8.49 0.87
N GLU A 367 -14.77 -9.38 1.31
CA GLU A 367 -14.77 -9.91 2.68
C GLU A 367 -13.52 -9.52 3.47
N ARG A 368 -12.44 -9.18 2.77
CA ARG A 368 -11.16 -8.80 3.38
C ARG A 368 -10.54 -7.63 2.64
N VAL A 369 -10.05 -6.65 3.38
CA VAL A 369 -9.27 -5.53 2.85
C VAL A 369 -7.99 -5.36 3.66
N SER A 370 -6.96 -4.84 3.03
CA SER A 370 -5.71 -4.46 3.66
C SER A 370 -5.42 -3.01 3.32
N VAL A 371 -5.23 -2.19 4.35
CA VAL A 371 -5.23 -0.72 4.23
C VAL A 371 -4.01 -0.11 4.90
N ALA A 372 -3.70 1.14 4.55
CA ALA A 372 -2.62 1.86 5.24
C ALA A 372 -2.89 1.94 6.76
N PRO A 373 -1.85 1.85 7.63
CA PRO A 373 -2.04 1.87 9.08
C PRO A 373 -2.87 3.07 9.56
N ALA A 374 -2.60 4.26 8.98
CA ALA A 374 -3.31 5.50 9.29
C ALA A 374 -4.79 5.53 8.86
N ALA A 375 -5.23 4.61 8.00
CA ALA A 375 -6.61 4.49 7.55
C ALA A 375 -7.41 3.42 8.32
N LEU A 376 -6.74 2.52 9.06
CA LEU A 376 -7.36 1.37 9.73
C LEU A 376 -8.63 1.73 10.52
N GLY A 377 -8.54 2.70 11.43
CA GLY A 377 -9.70 3.10 12.24
C GLY A 377 -10.84 3.72 11.44
N ARG A 378 -10.52 4.55 10.43
CA ARG A 378 -11.53 5.19 9.57
C ARG A 378 -12.25 4.15 8.71
N VAL A 379 -11.50 3.22 8.14
CA VAL A 379 -12.06 2.14 7.32
C VAL A 379 -13.02 1.27 8.14
N LYS A 380 -12.65 0.89 9.37
CA LYS A 380 -13.56 0.19 10.29
C LYS A 380 -14.83 0.99 10.60
N LEU A 381 -14.68 2.30 10.84
CA LEU A 381 -15.80 3.21 11.07
C LEU A 381 -16.74 3.29 9.86
N TRP A 382 -16.21 3.44 8.65
CA TRP A 382 -17.00 3.52 7.42
C TRP A 382 -17.71 2.21 7.09
N ILE A 383 -17.05 1.06 7.31
CA ILE A 383 -17.67 -0.26 7.17
C ILE A 383 -18.91 -0.37 8.05
N ALA A 384 -18.87 0.12 9.29
CA ALA A 384 -20.02 0.10 10.21
C ALA A 384 -21.25 0.86 9.69
N GLY A 385 -21.05 1.87 8.83
CA GLY A 385 -22.13 2.62 8.19
C GLY A 385 -22.67 1.97 6.90
N CYS A 386 -21.98 0.98 6.34
CA CYS A 386 -22.38 0.35 5.09
C CYS A 386 -23.57 -0.59 5.30
N ALA A 387 -24.62 -0.47 4.48
CA ALA A 387 -25.59 -1.54 4.33
C ALA A 387 -24.88 -2.77 3.71
N GLY A 388 -25.18 -3.98 4.20
CA GLY A 388 -24.68 -5.22 3.56
C GLY A 388 -25.09 -5.31 2.08
N ARG A 389 -24.47 -6.24 1.32
CA ARG A 389 -24.61 -6.43 -0.14
C ARG A 389 -25.93 -5.87 -0.70
N ALA A 390 -25.84 -4.76 -1.43
CA ALA A 390 -26.97 -4.28 -2.22
C ALA A 390 -27.16 -5.25 -3.39
N HIS A 391 -28.27 -6.00 -3.38
CA HIS A 391 -28.73 -6.66 -4.60
C HIS A 391 -29.12 -5.58 -5.61
N GLY A 392 -28.24 -5.32 -6.58
CA GLY A 392 -28.47 -4.35 -7.65
C GLY A 392 -27.75 -3.02 -7.44
N LEU A 393 -26.47 -2.98 -7.81
CA LEU A 393 -25.85 -1.77 -8.37
C LEU A 393 -25.45 -2.12 -9.81
N PRO A 394 -25.65 -1.19 -10.77
CA PRO A 394 -25.57 -1.46 -12.21
C PRO A 394 -24.18 -1.86 -12.75
#